data_AF-A0A5S4X0Q1-F1
#
_entry.id   AF-A0A5S4X0Q1-F1
#
_cell.length_a   1.000
_cell.length_b   1.000
_cell.length_c   1.000
_cell.angle_alpha   90.00
_cell.angle_beta   90.00
_cell.angle_gamma   90.00
#
_symmetry.space_group_name_H-M   'P 1'
#
loop_
_entity.id
_entity.type
_entity.pdbx_description
1 polymer ?
#
loop_
_entity_poly.entity_id
_entity_poly.type
_entity_poly.pdbx_seq_one_letter_code
_entity_poly.pdbx_strand_id
1 'polypeptide(L)'
;MTSRKEIEQLAAEISKQLADEGKLIEAGWAGYRMLVLPPDAPSIQVEECRLAFMAGSQHLFSSIMTILDPGEQETEADLRKMDLIDKELRAFGREMELKITHATGSA
;
A
#
# COMPACT_ATOMS: atom_id res chain seq x y z
N MET A 1 -9.12 -22.54 -13.97
CA MET A 1 -8.08 -21.78 -13.24
C MET A 1 -8.09 -20.38 -13.80
N THR A 2 -8.32 -19.39 -12.95
CA THR A 2 -8.25 -17.97 -13.34
C THR A 2 -6.80 -17.62 -13.67
N SER A 3 -6.57 -16.97 -14.81
CA SER A 3 -5.24 -16.53 -15.21
C SER A 3 -4.73 -15.40 -14.33
N ARG A 4 -3.41 -15.24 -14.23
CA ARG A 4 -2.78 -14.14 -13.47
C ARG A 4 -3.29 -12.76 -13.91
N LYS A 5 -3.47 -12.58 -15.23
CA LYS A 5 -4.00 -11.33 -15.81
C LYS A 5 -5.43 -11.04 -15.35
N GLU A 6 -6.29 -12.06 -15.31
CA GLU A 6 -7.66 -11.91 -14.82
C GLU A 6 -7.70 -11.59 -13.32
N ILE A 7 -6.77 -12.15 -12.53
CA ILE A 7 -6.64 -11.82 -11.10
C ILE A 7 -6.19 -10.36 -10.91
N GLU A 8 -5.19 -9.91 -11.67
CA GLU A 8 -4.70 -8.53 -11.62
C GLU A 8 -5.78 -7.52 -12.02
N GLN A 9 -6.56 -7.84 -13.06
CA GLN A 9 -7.66 -6.99 -13.52
C GLN A 9 -8.78 -6.92 -12.47
N LEU A 10 -9.18 -8.06 -11.89
CA LEU A 10 -10.16 -8.10 -10.82
C LEU A 10 -9.70 -7.30 -9.59
N ALA A 11 -8.42 -7.42 -9.21
CA ALA A 11 -7.86 -6.67 -8.09
C ALA A 11 -7.94 -5.16 -8.34
N ALA A 12 -7.61 -4.69 -9.55
CA ALA A 12 -7.72 -3.29 -9.93
C ALA A 12 -9.18 -2.78 -9.89
N GLU A 13 -10.13 -3.57 -10.39
CA GLU A 13 -11.56 -3.24 -10.35
C GLU A 13 -12.07 -3.11 -8.91
N ILE A 14 -11.69 -4.05 -8.04
CA ILE A 14 -12.04 -4.01 -6.62
C ILE A 14 -11.42 -2.79 -5.93
N SER A 15 -10.14 -2.49 -6.19
CA SER A 15 -9.49 -1.31 -5.62
C SER A 15 -10.18 -0.02 -6.04
N LYS A 16 -10.61 0.09 -7.31
CA LYS A 16 -11.38 1.24 -7.79
C LYS A 16 -12.71 1.36 -7.07
N GLN A 17 -13.48 0.27 -6.98
CA GLN A 17 -14.76 0.28 -6.26
C GLN A 17 -14.58 0.70 -4.80
N LEU A 18 -13.57 0.18 -4.11
CA LEU A 18 -13.30 0.52 -2.72
C LEU A 18 -12.85 1.97 -2.53
N ALA A 19 -12.16 2.55 -3.53
CA ALA A 19 -11.85 3.97 -3.53
C ALA A 19 -13.14 4.81 -3.66
N ASP A 20 -14.03 4.44 -4.57
CA ASP A 20 -15.33 5.12 -4.75
C ASP A 20 -16.23 5.01 -3.49
N GLU A 21 -16.11 3.93 -2.73
CA GLU A 21 -16.79 3.72 -1.44
C GLU A 21 -16.10 4.39 -0.24
N GLY A 22 -14.92 5.00 -0.42
CA GLY A 22 -14.13 5.59 0.67
C GLY A 22 -13.48 4.57 1.61
N LYS A 23 -13.34 3.31 1.17
CA LYS A 23 -12.82 2.18 1.97
C LYS A 23 -11.44 1.69 1.55
N LEU A 24 -10.78 2.37 0.61
CA LEU A 24 -9.49 1.94 0.06
C LEU A 24 -8.44 1.62 1.15
N ILE A 25 -8.32 2.48 2.16
CA ILE A 25 -7.34 2.31 3.24
C ILE A 25 -7.72 1.16 4.17
N GLU A 26 -9.00 1.01 4.51
CA GLU A 26 -9.47 -0.09 5.35
C GLU A 26 -9.28 -1.46 4.67
N ALA A 27 -9.54 -1.53 3.37
CA ALA A 27 -9.25 -2.72 2.58
C ALA A 27 -7.75 -3.00 2.47
N GLY A 28 -6.93 -1.95 2.34
CA GLY A 28 -5.47 -2.05 2.43
C GLY A 28 -5.02 -2.66 3.76
N TRP A 29 -5.62 -2.24 4.88
CA TRP A 29 -5.38 -2.86 6.18
C TRP A 29 -5.79 -4.34 6.20
N ALA A 30 -6.95 -4.70 5.65
CA ALA A 30 -7.39 -6.10 5.59
C ALA A 30 -6.38 -6.97 4.82
N GLY A 31 -5.87 -6.47 3.69
CA GLY A 31 -4.80 -7.12 2.93
C GLY A 31 -3.51 -7.24 3.73
N TYR A 32 -3.08 -6.17 4.40
CA TYR A 32 -1.90 -6.17 5.29
C TYR A 32 -2.04 -7.22 6.40
N ARG A 33 -3.18 -7.25 7.11
CA ARG A 33 -3.44 -8.21 8.19
C ARG A 33 -3.35 -9.66 7.71
N MET A 34 -3.84 -9.94 6.51
CA MET A 34 -3.86 -11.28 5.93
C MET A 34 -2.48 -11.74 5.45
N LEU A 35 -1.68 -10.83 4.88
CA LEU A 35 -0.42 -11.17 4.23
C LEU A 35 0.81 -11.00 5.12
N VAL A 36 0.73 -10.12 6.13
CA VAL A 36 1.91 -9.73 6.94
C VAL A 36 1.86 -10.29 8.35
N LEU A 37 0.67 -10.35 8.98
CA LEU A 37 0.53 -10.83 10.35
C LEU A 37 0.11 -12.31 10.38
N PRO A 38 0.71 -13.13 11.27
CA PRO A 38 0.25 -14.50 11.49
C PRO A 38 -1.26 -14.57 11.78
N PRO A 39 -1.99 -15.60 11.31
CA PRO A 39 -3.42 -15.73 11.59
C PRO A 39 -3.74 -15.70 13.10
N ASP A 40 -2.86 -16.26 13.91
CA ASP A 40 -2.92 -16.38 15.38
C ASP A 40 -2.16 -15.27 16.13
N ALA A 41 -1.76 -14.19 15.45
CA ALA A 41 -1.10 -13.06 16.08
C ALA A 41 -1.91 -12.54 17.29
N PRO A 42 -1.27 -12.26 18.45
CA PRO A 42 -1.93 -11.72 19.63
C PRO A 42 -2.71 -10.43 19.31
N SER A 43 -3.83 -10.20 20.00
CA SER A 43 -4.69 -9.03 19.75
C SER A 43 -3.94 -7.71 19.82
N ILE A 44 -3.04 -7.57 20.80
CA ILE A 44 -2.21 -6.36 20.96
C ILE A 44 -1.33 -6.09 19.73
N GLN A 45 -0.75 -7.13 19.10
CA GLN A 45 0.04 -6.95 17.89
C GLN A 45 -0.84 -6.48 16.73
N VAL A 46 -2.04 -7.06 16.60
CA VAL A 46 -3.00 -6.68 15.55
C VAL A 46 -3.44 -5.23 15.73
N GLU A 47 -3.76 -4.82 16.96
CA GLU A 47 -4.21 -3.47 17.29
C GLU A 47 -3.12 -2.42 17.04
N GLU A 48 -1.90 -2.65 17.54
CA GLU A 48 -0.76 -1.75 17.35
C GLU A 48 -0.35 -1.65 15.88
N CYS A 49 -0.34 -2.76 15.14
CA CYS A 49 -0.07 -2.74 13.70
C CYS A 49 -1.16 -2.01 12.93
N ARG A 50 -2.44 -2.14 13.32
CA ARG A 50 -3.54 -1.39 12.71
C ARG A 50 -3.36 0.11 12.95
N LEU A 51 -3.03 0.50 14.18
CA LEU A 51 -2.78 1.89 14.53
C LEU A 51 -1.63 2.46 13.70
N ALA A 52 -0.49 1.75 13.63
CA ALA A 52 0.66 2.16 12.84
C ALA A 52 0.34 2.28 11.34
N PHE A 53 -0.39 1.31 10.78
CA PHE A 53 -0.81 1.32 9.37
C PHE A 53 -1.71 2.53 9.06
N MET A 54 -2.73 2.77 9.89
CA MET A 54 -3.67 3.87 9.70
C MET A 54 -2.99 5.23 9.90
N ALA A 55 -2.15 5.37 10.93
CA ALA A 55 -1.40 6.60 11.19
C ALA A 55 -0.41 6.91 10.05
N GLY A 56 0.33 5.91 9.57
CA GLY A 56 1.23 6.05 8.43
C GLY A 56 0.49 6.42 7.15
N SER A 57 -0.66 5.77 6.89
CA SER A 57 -1.51 6.08 5.73
C SER A 57 -2.05 7.51 5.79
N GLN A 58 -2.53 7.94 6.96
CA GLN A 58 -3.01 9.30 7.17
C GLN A 58 -1.90 10.32 6.97
N HIS A 59 -0.71 10.07 7.54
CA HIS A 59 0.42 10.98 7.43
C HIS A 59 0.87 11.12 5.97
N LEU A 60 1.10 10.01 5.27
CA LEU A 60 1.50 10.01 3.86
C LEU A 60 0.46 10.73 2.99
N PHE A 61 -0.82 10.40 3.14
CA PHE A 61 -1.87 11.03 2.35
C PHE A 61 -1.96 12.53 2.61
N SER A 62 -1.90 12.96 3.87
CA SER A 62 -1.87 14.38 4.23
C SER A 62 -0.66 15.10 3.64
N SER A 63 0.52 14.47 3.65
CA SER A 63 1.72 15.03 3.03
C SER A 63 1.56 15.18 1.52
N ILE A 64 1.01 14.18 0.82
CA ILE A 64 0.70 14.26 -0.61
C ILE A 64 -0.23 15.43 -0.88
N MET A 65 -1.35 15.53 -0.17
CA MET A 65 -2.32 16.61 -0.34
C MET A 65 -1.73 18.01 -0.07
N THR A 66 -0.64 18.11 0.69
CA THR A 66 0.03 19.38 1.01
C THR A 66 1.05 19.80 -0.07
N ILE A 67 1.68 18.85 -0.77
CA ILE A 67 2.73 19.14 -1.76
C ILE A 67 2.21 19.32 -3.19
N LEU A 68 0.95 18.96 -3.44
CA LEU A 68 0.29 19.18 -4.71
C LEU A 68 0.06 20.67 -4.92
N ASP A 69 0.25 21.13 -6.14
CA ASP A 69 0.02 22.53 -6.48
C ASP A 69 -1.48 22.87 -6.31
N PRO A 70 -1.84 24.09 -5.89
CA PRO A 70 -3.24 24.45 -5.69
C PRO A 70 -3.99 24.47 -7.03
N GLY A 71 -5.12 23.78 -7.12
CA GLY A 71 -5.95 23.74 -8.33
C GLY A 71 -6.92 22.55 -8.32
N GLU A 72 -7.79 22.48 -9.33
CA GLU A 72 -8.70 21.35 -9.54
C GLU A 72 -8.07 20.24 -10.39
N GLN A 73 -7.04 20.56 -11.17
CA GLN A 73 -6.33 19.64 -12.05
C GLN A 73 -4.87 19.56 -11.66
N GLU A 74 -4.31 18.37 -11.77
CA GLU A 74 -2.91 18.09 -11.54
C GLU A 74 -1.99 18.80 -12.56
N THR A 75 -0.86 19.32 -12.08
CA THR A 75 0.19 19.89 -12.94
C THR A 75 1.19 18.81 -13.41
N GLU A 76 2.02 19.12 -14.41
CA GLU A 76 3.15 18.25 -14.76
C GLU A 76 4.12 18.03 -13.58
N ALA A 77 4.27 19.05 -12.72
CA ALA A 77 5.09 18.95 -11.52
C ALA A 77 4.46 17.98 -10.50
N ASP A 78 3.13 17.98 -10.36
CA ASP A 78 2.40 17.04 -9.51
C ASP A 78 2.54 15.60 -9.99
N LEU A 79 2.32 15.36 -11.29
CA LEU A 79 2.53 14.04 -11.89
C LEU A 79 3.97 13.54 -11.69
N ARG A 80 4.96 14.44 -11.82
CA ARG A 80 6.37 14.12 -11.53
C ARG A 80 6.60 13.77 -10.06
N LYS A 81 5.98 14.48 -9.10
CA LYS A 81 6.07 14.15 -7.66
C LYS A 81 5.49 12.76 -7.40
N MET A 82 4.33 12.42 -7.99
CA MET A 82 3.69 11.11 -7.83
C MET A 82 4.54 9.97 -8.42
N ASP A 83 5.16 10.17 -9.59
CA ASP A 83 6.08 9.20 -10.19
C ASP A 83 7.32 8.96 -9.31
N LEU A 84 7.86 9.99 -8.66
CA LEU A 84 8.98 9.83 -7.72
C LEU A 84 8.59 9.00 -6.49
N ILE A 85 7.39 9.22 -5.94
CA ILE A 85 6.87 8.43 -4.81
C ILE A 85 6.66 6.97 -5.21
N ASP A 86 6.07 6.70 -6.38
CA ASP A 86 5.91 5.31 -6.88
C ASP A 86 7.28 4.61 -7.04
N LYS A 87 8.27 5.31 -7.61
CA LYS A 87 9.64 4.78 -7.78
C LYS A 87 10.31 4.46 -6.44
N GLU A 88 10.18 5.34 -5.45
CA GLU A 88 10.68 5.13 -4.09
C GLU A 88 10.07 3.87 -3.47
N LEU A 89 8.74 3.74 -3.49
CA LEU A 89 8.05 2.60 -2.90
C LEU A 89 8.36 1.29 -3.62
N ARG A 90 8.49 1.30 -4.96
CA ARG A 90 8.94 0.13 -5.71
C ARG A 90 10.38 -0.25 -5.39
N ALA A 91 11.25 0.73 -5.16
CA ALA A 91 12.64 0.47 -4.75
C ALA A 91 12.66 -0.21 -3.38
N PHE A 92 11.91 0.33 -2.42
CA PHE A 92 11.74 -0.29 -1.11
C PHE A 92 11.21 -1.74 -1.22
N GLY A 93 10.20 -1.98 -2.06
CA GLY A 93 9.67 -3.33 -2.30
C GLY A 93 10.72 -4.32 -2.79
N ARG A 94 11.57 -3.91 -3.75
CA ARG A 94 12.69 -4.74 -4.24
C ARG A 94 13.72 -5.00 -3.15
N GLU A 95 14.06 -3.99 -2.33
CA GLU A 95 14.99 -4.16 -1.21
C GLU A 95 14.44 -5.15 -0.17
N MET A 96 13.14 -5.07 0.12
CA MET A 96 12.47 -5.99 1.04
C MET A 96 12.48 -7.43 0.52
N GLU A 97 12.16 -7.63 -0.77
CA GLU A 97 12.21 -8.95 -1.41
C GLU A 97 13.62 -9.56 -1.26
N LEU A 98 14.67 -8.80 -1.59
CA LEU A 98 16.05 -9.26 -1.42
C LEU A 98 16.36 -9.66 0.03
N LYS A 99 15.99 -8.82 1.02
CA LYS A 99 16.23 -9.11 2.44
C LYS A 99 15.54 -10.39 2.89
N ILE A 100 14.30 -10.62 2.47
CA ILE A 100 13.52 -11.79 2.87
C ILE A 100 14.03 -13.06 2.18
N THR A 101 14.35 -13.01 0.89
CA THR A 101 14.86 -14.17 0.14
C THR A 101 16.27 -14.58 0.58
N HIS A 102 17.13 -13.64 0.98
CA HIS A 102 18.43 -13.99 1.54
C HIS A 102 18.33 -14.59 2.96
N ALA A 103 17.32 -14.25 3.75
CA ALA A 103 17.13 -14.78 5.09
C ALA A 103 16.62 -16.23 5.13
N THR A 104 15.98 -16.72 4.06
CA THR A 104 15.53 -18.13 3.95
C THR A 104 16.62 -19.08 3.44
N GLY A 105 17.78 -18.56 3.04
CA GLY A 105 18.97 -19.35 2.69
C GLY A 105 20.05 -19.24 3.77
N SER A 106 19.86 -19.88 4.93
CA SER A 106 20.93 -20.08 5.92
C SER A 106 20.69 -21.32 6.79
N ALA A 107 21.66 -22.24 6.72
CA ALA A 107 21.90 -23.51 7.44
C ALA A 107 21.02 -24.72 7.07
#